data_AF-A0A933YEJ2-F1
#
_entry.id   AF-A0A933YEJ2-F1
#
_cell.length_a   1.000
_cell.length_b   1.000
_cell.length_c   1.000
_cell.angle_alpha   90.00
_cell.angle_beta   90.00
_cell.angle_gamma   90.00
#
_symmetry.space_group_name_H-M   'P 1'
#
loop_
_entity.id
_entity.type
_entity.pdbx_description
1 polymer ?
#
loop_
_entity_poly.entity_id
_entity_poly.type
_entity_poly.pdbx_seq_one_letter_code
_entity_poly.pdbx_strand_id
1 'polypeptide(L)'
;MHYPSSTGVKKTIILLCVVAVWSTARCWQQKTAADYYAGAYKTYGVTLRAALHNIIKGHTSVTYSGLYTYFPSTDTKSNGKVWDVYSDIPGGIPAYEYSHGVKQCGTYGGEGDCYNREHSWPSSWFNDQTPSYTDMFHLYPTDGYVNNRRSNYPYGTVASATWTSTNGSKVGTCSFPGYSGTVFEPITAYKGDLARSQMYMSVRYYTEDGGWSTSPATNKSDLLPWYSNLLYDWSIRDTVSQKEIDRNNAVYGIQHNRNPFIDHPEFAAEIWKTDMPPSVVSVVQANTASLIIDFSRYLDSTAAAMKTNFVLDGNIGNPTGIQWGVNNDVSKLLLTTSSLAAGTTYTIQIKNLKSINGVAMSDTVVAFKTAGTTAVDESDKILPASTALGQNYPNPFNPTTEIRFTLQGSGFTSLKVFDVLGREVATLVNEYQQAGEHQVQFDIHSMRGTVSSGVYVYRLAAGNTNIAKHLMILK
;
A
#
# COMPACT_ATOMS: atom_id res chain seq x y z
N MET A 1 44.78 -35.19 78.15
CA MET A 1 45.61 -33.99 77.88
C MET A 1 46.00 -34.02 76.42
N HIS A 2 45.36 -33.21 75.59
CA HIS A 2 45.72 -33.07 74.17
C HIS A 2 45.89 -31.59 73.86
N TYR A 3 47.09 -31.26 73.37
CA TYR A 3 47.59 -29.92 73.09
C TYR A 3 47.00 -29.35 71.79
N PRO A 4 46.98 -28.01 71.64
CA PRO A 4 46.21 -27.34 70.60
C PRO A 4 47.03 -26.83 69.39
N SER A 5 46.28 -26.67 68.30
CA SER A 5 46.27 -25.61 67.28
C SER A 5 47.57 -25.16 66.59
N SER A 6 47.61 -25.40 65.27
CA SER A 6 48.17 -24.43 64.31
C SER A 6 47.20 -24.22 63.13
N THR A 7 47.20 -22.99 62.64
CA THR A 7 46.24 -22.35 61.74
C THR A 7 46.43 -22.73 60.27
N GLY A 8 45.36 -23.14 59.59
CA GLY A 8 45.30 -23.34 58.15
C GLY A 8 44.12 -22.60 57.52
N VAL A 9 44.41 -21.61 56.68
CA VAL A 9 43.45 -20.80 55.92
C VAL A 9 42.80 -21.67 54.84
N LYS A 10 41.47 -21.89 54.91
CA LYS A 10 40.68 -22.51 53.85
C LYS A 10 40.28 -21.45 52.82
N LYS A 11 40.76 -21.60 51.58
CA LYS A 11 40.26 -20.86 50.41
C LYS A 11 38.92 -21.46 49.97
N THR A 12 37.85 -20.70 50.10
CA THR A 12 36.53 -21.03 49.55
C THR A 12 36.54 -20.73 48.05
N ILE A 13 36.49 -21.78 47.21
CA ILE A 13 36.29 -21.66 45.77
C ILE A 13 34.78 -21.56 45.53
N ILE A 14 34.30 -20.38 45.14
CA ILE A 14 32.92 -20.16 44.69
C ILE A 14 32.86 -20.56 43.22
N LEU A 15 32.21 -21.70 42.94
CA LEU A 15 31.91 -22.15 41.59
C LEU A 15 30.70 -21.35 41.07
N LEU A 16 30.96 -20.30 40.29
CA LEU A 16 29.93 -19.53 39.60
C LEU A 16 29.45 -20.34 38.38
N CYS A 17 28.32 -21.03 38.53
CA CYS A 17 27.58 -21.61 37.41
C CYS A 17 27.00 -20.48 36.55
N VAL A 18 27.69 -20.15 35.45
CA VAL A 18 27.15 -19.26 34.41
C VAL A 18 26.10 -20.06 33.63
N VAL A 19 24.83 -19.91 34.01
CA VAL A 19 23.71 -20.32 33.16
C VAL A 19 23.65 -19.33 32.01
N ALA A 20 24.15 -19.74 30.84
CA ALA A 20 23.99 -19.00 29.60
C ALA A 20 22.51 -19.02 29.20
N VAL A 21 21.75 -18.00 29.61
CA VAL A 21 20.43 -17.74 29.06
C VAL A 21 20.63 -17.15 27.66
N TRP A 22 20.52 -18.01 26.64
CA TRP A 22 20.38 -17.56 25.26
C TRP A 22 19.02 -16.86 25.14
N SER A 23 19.00 -15.54 25.37
CA SER A 23 17.88 -14.73 24.93
C SER A 23 17.95 -14.67 23.40
N THR A 24 17.01 -15.34 22.74
CA THR A 24 16.78 -15.12 21.32
C THR A 24 16.18 -13.74 21.17
N ALA A 25 17.04 -12.72 21.04
CA ALA A 25 16.64 -11.43 20.54
C ALA A 25 16.07 -11.65 19.13
N ARG A 26 14.74 -11.77 19.02
CA ARG A 26 14.04 -11.66 17.75
C ARG A 26 14.24 -10.24 17.27
N CYS A 27 15.28 -10.04 16.46
CA CYS A 27 15.41 -8.86 15.65
C CYS A 27 14.17 -8.80 14.75
N TRP A 28 13.30 -7.82 14.97
CA TRP A 28 12.22 -7.53 14.03
C TRP A 28 12.86 -6.96 12.78
N GLN A 29 13.23 -7.83 11.84
CA GLN A 29 13.45 -7.39 10.46
C GLN A 29 12.13 -6.80 9.97
N GLN A 30 12.13 -5.51 9.64
CA GLN A 30 10.98 -4.88 9.01
C GLN A 30 10.81 -5.49 7.62
N LYS A 31 9.72 -6.23 7.46
CA LYS A 31 9.32 -6.90 6.23
C LYS A 31 9.12 -5.87 5.12
N THR A 32 9.72 -6.10 3.95
CA THR A 32 9.32 -5.38 2.71
C THR A 32 7.85 -5.66 2.41
N ALA A 33 7.19 -4.89 1.52
CA ALA A 33 5.83 -5.24 1.06
C ALA A 33 5.77 -6.70 0.55
N ALA A 34 6.84 -7.15 -0.10
CA ALA A 34 6.99 -8.53 -0.54
C ALA A 34 7.09 -9.53 0.64
N ASP A 35 7.73 -9.18 1.75
CA ASP A 35 7.77 -10.06 2.93
C ASP A 35 6.46 -10.02 3.75
N TYR A 36 5.72 -8.91 3.66
CA TYR A 36 4.47 -8.68 4.39
C TYR A 36 3.39 -9.69 3.93
N TYR A 37 3.27 -9.88 2.62
CA TYR A 37 2.28 -10.79 2.02
C TYR A 37 2.78 -12.21 1.78
N ALA A 38 3.92 -12.59 2.38
CA ALA A 38 4.56 -13.90 2.20
C ALA A 38 3.61 -15.11 2.32
N GLY A 39 2.67 -15.06 3.27
CA GLY A 39 1.73 -16.15 3.52
C GLY A 39 0.57 -16.27 2.51
N ALA A 40 0.38 -15.26 1.65
CA ALA A 40 -0.67 -15.22 0.63
C ALA A 40 -0.18 -15.64 -0.76
N TYR A 41 1.13 -15.74 -0.98
CA TYR A 41 1.69 -16.07 -2.28
C TYR A 41 1.25 -17.43 -2.80
N LYS A 42 1.01 -17.50 -4.12
CA LYS A 42 0.64 -18.74 -4.84
C LYS A 42 -0.63 -19.41 -4.31
N THR A 43 -1.54 -18.64 -3.72
CA THR A 43 -2.87 -19.11 -3.32
C THR A 43 -3.95 -18.36 -4.08
N TYR A 44 -5.17 -18.90 -4.12
CA TYR A 44 -6.33 -18.30 -4.79
C TYR A 44 -7.62 -18.61 -4.01
N GLY A 45 -8.71 -17.95 -4.40
CA GLY A 45 -10.05 -18.18 -3.86
C GLY A 45 -10.12 -18.05 -2.33
N VAL A 46 -10.82 -18.99 -1.70
CA VAL A 46 -10.98 -19.03 -0.25
C VAL A 46 -9.67 -19.19 0.51
N THR A 47 -8.68 -19.87 -0.06
CA THR A 47 -7.35 -20.04 0.56
C THR A 47 -6.59 -18.73 0.60
N LEU A 48 -6.62 -17.96 -0.50
CA LEU A 48 -6.03 -16.62 -0.54
C LEU A 48 -6.72 -15.67 0.43
N ARG A 49 -8.06 -15.67 0.45
CA ARG A 49 -8.83 -14.86 1.40
C ARG A 49 -8.46 -15.19 2.85
N ALA A 50 -8.37 -16.48 3.20
CA ALA A 50 -7.96 -16.90 4.53
C ALA A 50 -6.51 -16.50 4.87
N ALA A 51 -5.59 -16.61 3.91
CA ALA A 51 -4.20 -16.20 4.10
C ALA A 51 -4.07 -14.69 4.34
N LEU A 52 -4.74 -13.87 3.52
CA LEU A 52 -4.76 -12.42 3.67
C LEU A 52 -5.42 -12.00 4.99
N HIS A 53 -6.55 -12.62 5.35
CA HIS A 53 -7.17 -12.43 6.66
C HIS A 53 -6.16 -12.65 7.79
N ASN A 54 -5.43 -13.77 7.78
CA ASN A 54 -4.43 -14.07 8.80
C ASN A 54 -3.27 -13.07 8.85
N ILE A 55 -2.92 -12.45 7.71
CA ILE A 55 -1.88 -11.42 7.63
C ILE A 55 -2.37 -10.09 8.22
N ILE A 56 -3.60 -9.68 7.92
CA ILE A 56 -4.10 -8.34 8.24
C ILE A 56 -4.96 -8.28 9.50
N LYS A 57 -5.23 -9.43 10.15
CA LYS A 57 -5.99 -9.49 11.39
C LYS A 57 -5.22 -8.98 12.61
N GLY A 58 -5.96 -8.64 13.67
CA GLY A 58 -5.36 -8.19 14.93
C GLY A 58 -4.71 -6.80 14.85
N HIS A 59 -5.19 -5.95 13.93
CA HIS A 59 -4.78 -4.55 13.85
C HIS A 59 -5.02 -3.76 15.14
N THR A 60 -4.25 -2.69 15.33
CA THR A 60 -4.38 -1.78 16.46
C THR A 60 -5.63 -0.92 16.29
N SER A 61 -6.58 -1.08 17.22
CA SER A 61 -7.78 -0.25 17.29
C SER A 61 -7.46 1.15 17.79
N VAL A 62 -8.09 2.14 17.18
CA VAL A 62 -8.11 3.54 17.66
C VAL A 62 -9.46 3.84 18.32
N THR A 63 -9.58 4.97 19.01
CA THR A 63 -10.88 5.43 19.49
C THR A 63 -11.67 6.11 18.38
N TYR A 64 -13.01 6.02 18.44
CA TYR A 64 -13.86 6.67 17.44
C TYR A 64 -13.73 8.21 17.44
N SER A 65 -13.44 8.82 18.59
CA SER A 65 -13.09 10.24 18.67
C SER A 65 -11.69 10.53 18.11
N GLY A 66 -10.74 9.61 18.27
CA GLY A 66 -9.37 9.72 17.78
C GLY A 66 -9.24 9.74 16.26
N LEU A 67 -10.25 9.27 15.52
CA LEU A 67 -10.22 9.33 14.04
C LEU A 67 -9.97 10.74 13.50
N TYR A 68 -10.57 11.76 14.13
CA TYR A 68 -10.35 13.15 13.74
C TYR A 68 -8.91 13.63 13.91
N THR A 69 -8.15 13.05 14.84
CA THR A 69 -6.73 13.39 15.03
C THR A 69 -5.83 12.74 14.00
N TYR A 70 -6.30 11.69 13.31
CA TYR A 70 -5.53 11.00 12.29
C TYR A 70 -5.82 11.45 10.85
N PHE A 71 -7.03 11.97 10.57
CA PHE A 71 -7.35 12.51 9.24
C PHE A 71 -6.35 13.55 8.68
N PRO A 72 -5.70 14.42 9.49
CA PRO A 72 -4.61 15.28 9.00
C PRO A 72 -3.40 14.54 8.41
N SER A 73 -3.22 13.26 8.74
CA SER A 73 -2.15 12.41 8.21
C SER A 73 -2.61 11.40 7.16
N THR A 74 -3.90 11.04 7.14
CA THR A 74 -4.44 9.98 6.26
C THR A 74 -5.30 10.51 5.12
N ASP A 75 -5.99 11.63 5.31
CA ASP A 75 -7.06 12.12 4.42
C ASP A 75 -6.95 13.64 4.27
N THR A 76 -5.80 14.12 3.79
CA THR A 76 -5.49 15.55 3.61
C THR A 76 -5.09 15.84 2.17
N LYS A 77 -5.76 16.81 1.55
CA LYS A 77 -5.46 17.30 0.20
C LYS A 77 -4.15 18.09 0.18
N SER A 78 -3.58 18.31 -1.00
CA SER A 78 -2.35 19.10 -1.18
C SER A 78 -2.47 20.55 -0.68
N ASN A 79 -3.69 21.11 -0.64
CA ASN A 79 -3.98 22.44 -0.09
C ASN A 79 -4.19 22.45 1.44
N GLY A 80 -3.99 21.32 2.13
CA GLY A 80 -4.17 21.18 3.57
C GLY A 80 -5.62 21.05 4.04
N LYS A 81 -6.58 20.92 3.12
CA LYS A 81 -8.00 20.71 3.44
C LYS A 81 -8.31 19.23 3.61
N VAL A 82 -9.42 18.96 4.30
CA VAL A 82 -9.95 17.61 4.50
C VAL A 82 -10.25 16.99 3.15
N TRP A 83 -9.79 15.76 2.93
CA TRP A 83 -10.08 14.99 1.72
C TRP A 83 -11.44 14.28 1.85
N ASP A 84 -12.52 15.02 1.62
CA ASP A 84 -13.89 14.51 1.69
C ASP A 84 -14.21 13.57 0.52
N VAL A 85 -14.43 12.29 0.83
CA VAL A 85 -14.68 11.24 -0.18
C VAL A 85 -15.96 11.45 -1.00
N TYR A 86 -16.93 12.20 -0.50
CA TYR A 86 -18.22 12.43 -1.19
C TYR A 86 -18.47 13.85 -1.65
N SER A 87 -17.53 14.76 -1.45
CA SER A 87 -17.68 16.17 -1.86
C SER A 87 -16.53 16.68 -2.70
N ASP A 88 -15.37 16.03 -2.62
CA ASP A 88 -14.22 16.42 -3.43
C ASP A 88 -14.45 16.15 -4.92
N ILE A 89 -13.80 16.96 -5.74
CA ILE A 89 -13.80 16.88 -7.20
C ILE A 89 -12.32 16.85 -7.64
N PRO A 90 -11.73 15.66 -7.85
CA PRO A 90 -10.33 15.55 -8.24
C PRO A 90 -10.02 16.34 -9.51
N GLY A 91 -9.02 17.22 -9.45
CA GLY A 91 -8.65 18.14 -10.54
C GLY A 91 -9.62 19.32 -10.76
N GLY A 92 -10.69 19.42 -9.97
CA GLY A 92 -11.69 20.48 -10.02
C GLY A 92 -11.76 21.29 -8.73
N ILE A 93 -12.79 22.13 -8.64
CA ILE A 93 -13.08 22.97 -7.47
C ILE A 93 -14.38 22.44 -6.83
N PRO A 94 -14.32 21.84 -5.64
CA PRO A 94 -15.53 21.41 -4.92
C PRO A 94 -16.35 22.63 -4.47
N ALA A 95 -17.66 22.45 -4.31
CA ALA A 95 -18.58 23.52 -3.89
C ALA A 95 -18.28 24.06 -2.48
N TYR A 96 -17.64 23.24 -1.64
CA TYR A 96 -17.21 23.55 -0.29
C TYR A 96 -16.01 22.68 0.10
N GLU A 97 -15.23 23.15 1.08
CA GLU A 97 -14.11 22.41 1.66
C GLU A 97 -14.06 22.63 3.17
N TYR A 98 -13.54 21.64 3.89
CA TYR A 98 -13.37 21.70 5.33
C TYR A 98 -11.91 21.86 5.72
N SER A 99 -11.67 22.58 6.83
CA SER A 99 -10.36 22.58 7.48
C SER A 99 -10.39 21.58 8.62
N HIS A 100 -9.29 20.86 8.83
CA HIS A 100 -9.20 19.90 9.94
C HIS A 100 -9.49 20.59 11.27
N GLY A 101 -10.28 19.93 12.13
CA GLY A 101 -10.66 20.43 13.45
C GLY A 101 -11.77 21.48 13.46
N VAL A 102 -12.28 21.89 12.29
CA VAL A 102 -13.31 22.94 12.17
C VAL A 102 -14.57 22.35 11.55
N LYS A 103 -15.75 22.66 12.11
CA LYS A 103 -17.05 22.15 11.63
C LYS A 103 -17.11 20.61 11.61
N GLN A 104 -16.77 19.99 12.74
CA GLN A 104 -17.04 18.56 12.99
C GLN A 104 -18.40 18.44 13.69
N CYS A 105 -19.37 17.74 13.12
CA CYS A 105 -20.69 17.66 13.74
C CYS A 105 -21.52 16.42 13.33
N GLY A 106 -22.71 16.27 13.93
CA GLY A 106 -23.66 15.19 13.67
C GLY A 106 -25.07 15.67 13.30
N THR A 107 -25.24 16.97 13.02
CA THR A 107 -26.54 17.57 12.67
C THR A 107 -26.34 18.54 11.52
N TYR A 108 -27.07 18.33 10.43
CA TYR A 108 -26.83 18.98 9.14
C TYR A 108 -28.18 19.30 8.49
N GLY A 109 -28.34 20.54 8.01
CA GLY A 109 -29.49 21.01 7.24
C GLY A 109 -29.26 20.98 5.73
N GLY A 110 -28.00 20.96 5.28
CA GLY A 110 -27.60 20.82 3.88
C GLY A 110 -26.13 20.47 3.71
N GLU A 111 -25.71 20.27 2.46
CA GLU A 111 -24.31 20.10 2.10
C GLU A 111 -23.47 21.34 2.46
N GLY A 112 -22.23 21.14 2.92
CA GLY A 112 -21.30 22.22 3.30
C GLY A 112 -21.42 22.70 4.75
N ASP A 113 -22.36 22.16 5.52
CA ASP A 113 -22.57 22.54 6.92
C ASP A 113 -21.39 22.13 7.79
N CYS A 114 -21.08 20.82 7.79
CA CYS A 114 -20.06 20.20 8.61
C CYS A 114 -19.69 18.81 8.06
N TYR A 115 -18.51 18.31 8.44
CA TYR A 115 -18.09 16.96 8.09
C TYR A 115 -18.14 16.02 9.29
N ASN A 116 -18.31 14.72 9.01
CA ASN A 116 -18.28 13.63 9.97
C ASN A 116 -17.40 12.46 9.47
N ARG A 117 -17.62 11.26 10.00
CA ARG A 117 -16.90 10.03 9.60
C ARG A 117 -17.88 9.11 8.89
N GLU A 118 -17.54 8.74 7.67
CA GLU A 118 -18.26 7.76 6.88
C GLU A 118 -17.79 6.35 7.23
N HIS A 119 -18.74 5.49 7.57
CA HIS A 119 -18.55 4.04 7.61
C HIS A 119 -18.86 3.46 6.23
N SER A 120 -17.87 3.42 5.33
CA SER A 120 -18.10 3.00 3.94
C SER A 120 -18.65 1.57 3.84
N TRP A 121 -18.32 0.71 4.80
CA TRP A 121 -19.13 -0.46 5.13
C TRP A 121 -20.08 -0.06 6.27
N PRO A 122 -21.40 0.02 6.05
CA PRO A 122 -22.32 0.59 7.04
C PRO A 122 -22.21 -0.10 8.40
N SER A 123 -22.11 0.68 9.48
CA SER A 123 -21.94 0.12 10.83
C SER A 123 -23.11 -0.75 11.27
N SER A 124 -24.31 -0.44 10.78
CA SER A 124 -25.51 -1.29 10.93
C SER A 124 -25.36 -2.71 10.38
N TRP A 125 -24.46 -2.96 9.42
CA TRP A 125 -24.23 -4.30 8.88
C TRP A 125 -23.36 -5.16 9.81
N PHE A 126 -22.62 -4.55 10.72
CA PHE A 126 -21.80 -5.23 11.71
C PHE A 126 -22.20 -4.91 13.17
N ASN A 127 -23.39 -4.35 13.37
CA ASN A 127 -23.96 -4.04 14.67
C ASN A 127 -23.04 -3.21 15.57
N ASP A 128 -22.36 -2.21 14.99
CA ASP A 128 -21.41 -1.31 15.66
C ASP A 128 -20.26 -2.01 16.40
N GLN A 129 -19.98 -3.27 16.05
CA GLN A 129 -18.95 -4.06 16.71
C GLN A 129 -17.54 -3.51 16.47
N THR A 130 -16.73 -3.61 17.51
CA THR A 130 -15.29 -3.35 17.46
C THR A 130 -14.55 -4.68 17.21
N PRO A 131 -13.42 -4.66 16.48
CA PRO A 131 -12.66 -3.48 16.05
C PRO A 131 -13.15 -2.83 14.74
N SER A 132 -14.12 -3.42 14.03
CA SER A 132 -14.66 -2.90 12.76
C SER A 132 -15.13 -1.45 12.84
N TYR A 133 -15.76 -1.04 13.93
CA TYR A 133 -16.29 0.32 14.10
C TYR A 133 -15.25 1.43 13.99
N THR A 134 -13.97 1.13 14.22
CA THR A 134 -12.86 2.10 14.26
C THR A 134 -11.78 1.83 13.22
N ASP A 135 -12.01 0.89 12.31
CA ASP A 135 -11.02 0.48 11.31
C ASP A 135 -10.87 1.54 10.20
N MET A 136 -9.76 2.26 10.20
CA MET A 136 -9.48 3.37 9.30
C MET A 136 -9.46 2.98 7.82
N PHE A 137 -9.30 1.71 7.45
CA PHE A 137 -9.33 1.31 6.04
C PHE A 137 -10.72 1.39 5.39
N HIS A 138 -11.78 1.58 6.17
CA HIS A 138 -13.13 1.82 5.65
C HIS A 138 -13.77 3.11 6.21
N LEU A 139 -13.04 3.87 7.03
CA LEU A 139 -13.50 5.15 7.59
C LEU A 139 -12.90 6.33 6.84
N TYR A 140 -13.77 7.19 6.33
CA TYR A 140 -13.37 8.38 5.57
C TYR A 140 -13.97 9.64 6.19
N PRO A 141 -13.29 10.79 6.13
CA PRO A 141 -13.98 12.05 6.41
C PRO A 141 -14.95 12.35 5.28
N THR A 142 -16.14 12.85 5.63
CA THR A 142 -17.11 13.25 4.61
C THR A 142 -18.10 14.30 5.09
N ASP A 143 -18.71 15.04 4.18
CA ASP A 143 -19.86 15.88 4.43
C ASP A 143 -20.98 15.11 5.12
N GLY A 144 -21.45 15.66 6.25
CA GLY A 144 -22.43 14.98 7.10
C GLY A 144 -23.79 14.81 6.43
N TYR A 145 -24.19 15.75 5.56
CA TYR A 145 -25.46 15.66 4.84
C TYR A 145 -25.38 14.63 3.72
N VAL A 146 -24.30 14.60 2.93
CA VAL A 146 -24.10 13.56 1.91
C VAL A 146 -24.02 12.18 2.56
N ASN A 147 -23.31 12.05 3.68
CA ASN A 147 -23.28 10.81 4.46
C ASN A 147 -24.70 10.37 4.91
N ASN A 148 -25.51 11.31 5.40
CA ASN A 148 -26.89 11.01 5.77
C ASN A 148 -27.74 10.53 4.59
N ARG A 149 -27.54 11.11 3.40
CA ARG A 149 -28.19 10.66 2.16
C ARG A 149 -27.72 9.28 1.72
N ARG A 150 -26.43 8.97 1.91
CA ARG A 150 -25.85 7.65 1.66
C ARG A 150 -26.49 6.57 2.53
N SER A 151 -26.82 6.88 3.79
CA SER A 151 -27.52 5.97 4.71
C SER A 151 -26.76 4.64 4.90
N ASN A 152 -27.44 3.51 4.88
CA ASN A 152 -26.85 2.16 4.84
C ASN A 152 -26.99 1.49 3.47
N TYR A 153 -27.17 2.29 2.40
CA TYR A 153 -27.31 1.75 1.06
C TYR A 153 -25.98 1.15 0.59
N PRO A 154 -26.00 -0.02 -0.07
CA PRO A 154 -24.82 -0.55 -0.71
C PRO A 154 -24.35 0.39 -1.82
N TYR A 155 -23.06 0.35 -2.14
CA TYR A 155 -22.57 1.04 -3.32
C TYR A 155 -23.14 0.37 -4.59
N GLY A 156 -23.40 1.16 -5.62
CA GLY A 156 -23.95 0.67 -6.88
C GLY A 156 -23.94 1.72 -7.96
N THR A 157 -24.27 1.30 -9.19
CA THR A 157 -24.51 2.22 -10.30
C THR A 157 -25.99 2.58 -10.32
N VAL A 158 -26.32 3.87 -10.36
CA VAL A 158 -27.70 4.36 -10.32
C VAL A 158 -28.29 4.43 -11.74
N ALA A 159 -29.41 3.75 -11.96
CA ALA A 159 -30.21 3.86 -13.17
C ALA A 159 -31.03 5.16 -13.19
N SER A 160 -31.73 5.43 -12.09
CA SER A 160 -32.60 6.60 -11.92
C SER A 160 -32.34 7.23 -10.56
N ALA A 161 -31.83 8.45 -10.57
CA ALA A 161 -31.47 9.16 -9.34
C ALA A 161 -32.71 9.75 -8.67
N THR A 162 -32.87 9.46 -7.38
CA THR A 162 -33.84 10.14 -6.50
C THR A 162 -33.21 11.33 -5.78
N TRP A 163 -31.88 11.36 -5.73
CA TRP A 163 -31.09 12.47 -5.21
C TRP A 163 -29.71 12.50 -5.87
N THR A 164 -29.12 13.70 -5.99
CA THR A 164 -27.76 13.92 -6.50
C THR A 164 -27.09 15.00 -5.66
N SER A 165 -25.87 14.73 -5.20
CA SER A 165 -25.06 15.68 -4.44
C SER A 165 -24.49 16.77 -5.34
N THR A 166 -23.95 17.83 -4.74
CA THR A 166 -23.28 18.90 -5.51
C THR A 166 -22.04 18.41 -6.28
N ASN A 167 -21.33 17.38 -5.79
CA ASN A 167 -20.20 16.78 -6.50
C ASN A 167 -20.62 15.76 -7.58
N GLY A 168 -21.89 15.34 -7.60
CA GLY A 168 -22.43 14.41 -8.59
C GLY A 168 -22.60 12.96 -8.11
N SER A 169 -22.35 12.67 -6.83
CA SER A 169 -22.73 11.39 -6.21
C SER A 169 -24.26 11.25 -6.20
N LYS A 170 -24.80 10.03 -6.26
CA LYS A 170 -26.24 9.80 -6.45
C LYS A 170 -26.79 8.79 -5.47
N VAL A 171 -28.07 8.94 -5.14
CA VAL A 171 -28.89 7.87 -4.56
C VAL A 171 -29.98 7.53 -5.56
N GLY A 172 -30.26 6.25 -5.76
CA GLY A 172 -31.29 5.83 -6.70
C GLY A 172 -31.38 4.32 -6.87
N THR A 173 -32.19 3.88 -7.84
CA THR A 173 -32.35 2.46 -8.14
C THR A 173 -31.11 1.89 -8.82
N CYS A 174 -30.69 0.69 -8.41
CA CYS A 174 -29.52 0.02 -8.97
C CYS A 174 -29.75 -0.41 -10.43
N SER A 175 -28.75 -0.17 -11.29
CA SER A 175 -28.72 -0.67 -12.66
C SER A 175 -27.82 -1.90 -12.84
N PHE A 176 -27.07 -2.30 -11.82
CA PHE A 176 -26.08 -3.37 -11.94
C PHE A 176 -26.75 -4.76 -11.87
N PRO A 177 -26.43 -5.69 -12.80
CA PRO A 177 -27.05 -7.02 -12.82
C PRO A 177 -26.93 -7.77 -11.49
N GLY A 178 -28.05 -8.33 -11.04
CA GLY A 178 -28.13 -9.11 -9.79
C GLY A 178 -28.65 -8.33 -8.58
N TYR A 179 -28.87 -7.01 -8.69
CA TYR A 179 -29.52 -6.22 -7.64
C TYR A 179 -30.33 -5.05 -8.22
N SER A 180 -31.54 -4.82 -7.70
CA SER A 180 -32.47 -3.78 -8.17
C SER A 180 -32.96 -2.83 -7.07
N GLY A 181 -32.42 -2.94 -5.86
CA GLY A 181 -32.76 -2.06 -4.75
C GLY A 181 -32.09 -0.68 -4.84
N THR A 182 -32.23 0.10 -3.78
CA THR A 182 -31.61 1.43 -3.68
C THR A 182 -30.11 1.31 -3.41
N VAL A 183 -29.31 2.10 -4.13
CA VAL A 183 -27.84 2.17 -4.01
C VAL A 183 -27.38 3.62 -3.87
N PHE A 184 -26.17 3.78 -3.35
CA PHE A 184 -25.40 5.03 -3.45
C PHE A 184 -24.31 4.87 -4.51
N GLU A 185 -24.25 5.81 -5.46
CA GLU A 185 -23.20 5.87 -6.48
C GLU A 185 -22.25 7.04 -6.19
N PRO A 186 -21.00 6.79 -5.76
CA PRO A 186 -19.99 7.84 -5.69
C PRO A 186 -19.57 8.24 -7.12
N ILE A 187 -18.97 9.42 -7.26
CA ILE A 187 -18.38 9.83 -8.55
C ILE A 187 -17.29 8.85 -9.01
N THR A 188 -17.02 8.82 -10.32
CA THR A 188 -16.12 7.84 -10.94
C THR A 188 -14.74 7.77 -10.29
N ALA A 189 -14.18 8.90 -9.85
CA ALA A 189 -12.83 8.99 -9.28
C ALA A 189 -12.66 8.44 -7.85
N TYR A 190 -13.73 7.93 -7.24
CA TYR A 190 -13.70 7.29 -5.92
C TYR A 190 -14.26 5.86 -5.93
N LYS A 191 -14.67 5.36 -7.10
CA LYS A 191 -15.30 4.04 -7.22
C LYS A 191 -14.30 2.94 -6.88
N GLY A 192 -13.06 3.07 -7.34
CA GLY A 192 -11.97 2.15 -7.08
C GLY A 192 -11.58 2.13 -5.60
N ASP A 193 -11.40 3.31 -4.99
CA ASP A 193 -11.06 3.48 -3.58
C ASP A 193 -12.05 2.76 -2.67
N LEU A 194 -13.33 3.07 -2.87
CA LEU A 194 -14.40 2.50 -2.07
C LEU A 194 -14.54 1.00 -2.34
N ALA A 195 -14.33 0.54 -3.58
CA ALA A 195 -14.33 -0.88 -3.88
C ALA A 195 -13.21 -1.63 -3.15
N ARG A 196 -12.00 -1.09 -3.12
CA ARG A 196 -10.87 -1.66 -2.38
C ARG A 196 -11.09 -1.65 -0.87
N SER A 197 -11.78 -0.65 -0.31
CA SER A 197 -12.21 -0.67 1.10
C SER A 197 -13.25 -1.75 1.40
N GLN A 198 -14.23 -1.95 0.52
CA GLN A 198 -15.24 -3.00 0.69
C GLN A 198 -14.63 -4.40 0.60
N MET A 199 -13.74 -4.64 -0.38
CA MET A 199 -12.99 -5.88 -0.50
C MET A 199 -12.10 -6.12 0.73
N TYR A 200 -11.44 -5.07 1.23
CA TYR A 200 -10.69 -5.13 2.48
C TYR A 200 -11.56 -5.58 3.65
N MET A 201 -12.73 -4.98 3.87
CA MET A 201 -13.61 -5.35 4.99
C MET A 201 -14.04 -6.82 4.91
N SER A 202 -14.34 -7.31 3.70
CA SER A 202 -14.70 -8.72 3.47
C SER A 202 -13.57 -9.69 3.82
N VAL A 203 -12.31 -9.33 3.53
CA VAL A 203 -11.14 -10.16 3.84
C VAL A 203 -10.71 -10.01 5.29
N ARG A 204 -10.59 -8.77 5.78
CA ARG A 204 -10.14 -8.48 7.13
C ARG A 204 -11.00 -9.22 8.13
N TYR A 205 -12.33 -9.13 8.05
CA TYR A 205 -13.22 -9.74 9.03
C TYR A 205 -13.70 -11.15 8.67
N TYR A 206 -13.06 -11.79 7.68
CA TYR A 206 -13.37 -13.17 7.32
C TYR A 206 -13.26 -14.08 8.55
N THR A 207 -14.32 -14.83 8.87
CA THR A 207 -14.43 -15.69 10.08
C THR A 207 -14.49 -14.97 11.44
N GLU A 208 -14.39 -13.63 11.48
CA GLU A 208 -14.57 -12.79 12.68
C GLU A 208 -15.95 -12.10 12.72
N ASP A 209 -16.88 -12.50 11.86
CA ASP A 209 -18.16 -11.83 11.57
C ASP A 209 -19.38 -12.53 12.20
N GLY A 210 -19.15 -13.32 13.25
CA GLY A 210 -20.20 -14.13 13.91
C GLY A 210 -21.43 -13.32 14.31
N GLY A 211 -21.22 -12.08 14.78
CA GLY A 211 -22.27 -11.16 15.19
C GLY A 211 -22.67 -10.11 14.14
N TRP A 212 -22.25 -10.24 12.89
CA TRP A 212 -22.64 -9.33 11.80
C TRP A 212 -23.98 -9.75 11.21
N SER A 213 -24.69 -8.77 10.65
CA SER A 213 -25.97 -8.94 9.97
C SER A 213 -25.77 -9.23 8.48
N THR A 214 -26.75 -9.86 7.86
CA THR A 214 -26.83 -9.89 6.39
C THR A 214 -27.33 -8.54 5.88
N SER A 215 -26.91 -8.18 4.67
CA SER A 215 -27.26 -6.93 4.02
C SER A 215 -27.67 -7.17 2.56
N PRO A 216 -28.17 -6.16 1.85
CA PRO A 216 -28.47 -6.29 0.42
C PRO A 216 -27.25 -6.62 -0.46
N ALA A 217 -26.02 -6.39 0.03
CA ALA A 217 -24.77 -6.58 -0.70
C ALA A 217 -23.88 -7.69 -0.13
N THR A 218 -24.12 -8.12 1.10
CA THR A 218 -23.23 -9.03 1.83
C THR A 218 -24.00 -10.04 2.67
N ASN A 219 -23.49 -11.26 2.76
CA ASN A 219 -23.84 -12.19 3.81
C ASN A 219 -22.77 -12.10 4.89
N LYS A 220 -22.99 -11.26 5.92
CA LYS A 220 -21.96 -10.91 6.91
C LYS A 220 -20.73 -10.34 6.19
N SER A 221 -19.53 -10.87 6.42
CA SER A 221 -18.30 -10.44 5.72
C SER A 221 -18.23 -10.94 4.26
N ASP A 222 -19.05 -11.90 3.85
CA ASP A 222 -19.03 -12.43 2.49
C ASP A 222 -19.74 -11.49 1.52
N LEU A 223 -19.06 -11.07 0.45
CA LEU A 223 -19.68 -10.29 -0.62
C LEU A 223 -20.65 -11.17 -1.41
N LEU A 224 -21.86 -10.68 -1.69
CA LEU A 224 -22.78 -11.35 -2.60
C LEU A 224 -22.26 -11.27 -4.05
N PRO A 225 -22.62 -12.23 -4.93
CA PRO A 225 -22.06 -12.31 -6.28
C PRO A 225 -22.21 -11.02 -7.11
N TRP A 226 -23.36 -10.35 -7.04
CA TRP A 226 -23.57 -9.09 -7.77
C TRP A 226 -22.61 -8.00 -7.29
N TYR A 227 -22.34 -7.96 -5.99
CA TYR A 227 -21.55 -6.91 -5.36
C TYR A 227 -20.06 -7.13 -5.59
N SER A 228 -19.54 -8.35 -5.37
CA SER A 228 -18.15 -8.66 -5.72
C SER A 228 -17.86 -8.41 -7.20
N ASN A 229 -18.82 -8.68 -8.08
CA ASN A 229 -18.72 -8.36 -9.50
C ASN A 229 -18.61 -6.85 -9.74
N LEU A 230 -19.48 -6.03 -9.13
CA LEU A 230 -19.44 -4.58 -9.21
C LEU A 230 -18.11 -4.01 -8.69
N LEU A 231 -17.68 -4.45 -7.51
CA LEU A 231 -16.48 -3.92 -6.85
C LEU A 231 -15.21 -4.24 -7.66
N TYR A 232 -15.10 -5.45 -8.20
CA TYR A 232 -14.02 -5.79 -9.12
C TYR A 232 -14.02 -4.87 -10.34
N ASP A 233 -15.19 -4.72 -10.96
CA ASP A 233 -15.42 -3.87 -12.14
C ASP A 233 -15.03 -2.41 -11.90
N TRP A 234 -15.29 -1.89 -10.69
CA TRP A 234 -14.88 -0.56 -10.28
C TRP A 234 -13.37 -0.49 -10.04
N SER A 235 -12.78 -1.47 -9.35
CA SER A 235 -11.36 -1.46 -9.01
C SER A 235 -10.41 -1.52 -10.21
N ILE A 236 -10.83 -2.13 -11.33
CA ILE A 236 -10.02 -2.20 -12.56
C ILE A 236 -10.20 -0.98 -13.47
N ARG A 237 -11.33 -0.26 -13.35
CA ARG A 237 -11.59 0.96 -14.14
C ARG A 237 -11.04 2.21 -13.46
N ASP A 238 -11.07 2.21 -12.14
CA ASP A 238 -10.48 3.23 -11.28
C ASP A 238 -9.33 2.59 -10.50
N THR A 239 -8.17 2.54 -11.15
CA THR A 239 -6.97 1.86 -10.65
C THR A 239 -6.40 2.56 -9.42
N VAL A 240 -5.58 1.84 -8.64
CA VAL A 240 -4.94 2.38 -7.43
C VAL A 240 -4.22 3.70 -7.72
N SER A 241 -4.57 4.73 -6.96
CA SER A 241 -4.00 6.07 -7.07
C SER A 241 -2.88 6.32 -6.04
N GLN A 242 -2.04 7.34 -6.26
CA GLN A 242 -1.02 7.73 -5.29
C GLN A 242 -1.64 8.12 -3.93
N LYS A 243 -2.81 8.76 -3.95
CA LYS A 243 -3.59 9.10 -2.75
C LYS A 243 -3.86 7.85 -1.90
N GLU A 244 -4.27 6.75 -2.51
CA GLU A 244 -4.55 5.51 -1.79
C GLU A 244 -3.29 4.85 -1.25
N ILE A 245 -2.19 4.89 -2.01
CA ILE A 245 -0.89 4.38 -1.56
C ILE A 245 -0.42 5.17 -0.31
N ASP A 246 -0.50 6.50 -0.37
CA ASP A 246 -0.13 7.38 0.74
C ASP A 246 -1.00 7.11 1.97
N ARG A 247 -2.31 7.01 1.76
CA ARG A 247 -3.27 6.67 2.82
C ARG A 247 -3.00 5.29 3.41
N ASN A 248 -2.71 4.28 2.59
CA ASN A 248 -2.41 2.92 3.05
C ASN A 248 -1.14 2.90 3.92
N ASN A 249 -0.11 3.65 3.53
CA ASN A 249 1.10 3.82 4.32
C ASN A 249 0.85 4.56 5.65
N ALA A 250 0.06 5.64 5.61
CA ALA A 250 -0.26 6.41 6.81
C ALA A 250 -1.09 5.59 7.82
N VAL A 251 -2.12 4.89 7.35
CA VAL A 251 -2.94 3.99 8.19
C VAL A 251 -2.11 2.83 8.74
N TYR A 252 -1.20 2.25 7.96
CA TYR A 252 -0.28 1.22 8.46
C TYR A 252 0.58 1.70 9.63
N GLY A 253 1.02 2.97 9.62
CA GLY A 253 1.74 3.58 10.74
C GLY A 253 0.93 3.68 12.03
N ILE A 254 -0.41 3.57 11.96
CA ILE A 254 -1.35 3.74 13.08
C ILE A 254 -1.94 2.39 13.51
N GLN A 255 -2.44 1.60 12.56
CA GLN A 255 -3.14 0.33 12.83
C GLN A 255 -2.25 -0.92 12.70
N HIS A 256 -1.05 -0.78 12.13
CA HIS A 256 -0.11 -1.87 11.89
C HIS A 256 -0.63 -3.00 10.98
N ASN A 257 -1.68 -2.74 10.20
CA ASN A 257 -2.13 -3.58 9.10
C ASN A 257 -2.24 -2.77 7.80
N ARG A 258 -2.37 -3.46 6.67
CA ARG A 258 -2.42 -2.86 5.33
C ARG A 258 -3.67 -3.32 4.59
N ASN A 259 -4.16 -2.50 3.65
CA ASN A 259 -5.17 -2.93 2.69
C ASN A 259 -4.50 -3.69 1.53
N PRO A 260 -4.68 -5.03 1.42
CA PRO A 260 -4.04 -5.82 0.39
C PRO A 260 -4.45 -5.42 -1.03
N PHE A 261 -5.63 -4.87 -1.22
CA PHE A 261 -6.14 -4.52 -2.55
C PHE A 261 -5.59 -3.18 -3.06
N ILE A 262 -4.92 -2.41 -2.19
CA ILE A 262 -4.14 -1.23 -2.60
C ILE A 262 -2.71 -1.65 -2.97
N ASP A 263 -2.08 -2.51 -2.15
CA ASP A 263 -0.72 -2.98 -2.42
C ASP A 263 -0.65 -4.02 -3.57
N HIS A 264 -1.71 -4.81 -3.73
CA HIS A 264 -1.84 -5.94 -4.67
C HIS A 264 -3.27 -5.99 -5.25
N PRO A 265 -3.63 -5.06 -6.17
CA PRO A 265 -4.97 -5.00 -6.76
C PRO A 265 -5.40 -6.30 -7.49
N GLU A 266 -4.45 -7.09 -7.97
CA GLU A 266 -4.67 -8.39 -8.61
C GLU A 266 -5.36 -9.42 -7.68
N PHE A 267 -5.22 -9.29 -6.35
CA PHE A 267 -5.87 -10.19 -5.40
C PHE A 267 -7.40 -10.19 -5.51
N ALA A 268 -8.02 -9.11 -6.01
CA ALA A 268 -9.45 -9.05 -6.21
C ALA A 268 -9.94 -10.13 -7.20
N ALA A 269 -9.24 -10.27 -8.35
CA ALA A 269 -9.56 -11.30 -9.33
C ALA A 269 -9.32 -12.71 -8.76
N GLU A 270 -8.23 -12.86 -8.00
CA GLU A 270 -7.85 -14.16 -7.44
C GLU A 270 -8.82 -14.69 -6.39
N ILE A 271 -9.54 -13.81 -5.69
CA ILE A 271 -10.56 -14.22 -4.72
C ILE A 271 -11.93 -14.40 -5.38
N TRP A 272 -12.39 -13.45 -6.20
CA TRP A 272 -13.79 -13.39 -6.64
C TRP A 272 -14.04 -13.68 -8.12
N LYS A 273 -13.01 -13.75 -8.96
CA LYS A 273 -13.13 -13.96 -10.40
C LYS A 273 -12.41 -15.22 -10.87
N THR A 274 -12.49 -16.30 -10.11
CA THR A 274 -11.68 -17.52 -10.36
C THR A 274 -11.90 -18.15 -11.73
N ASP A 275 -13.01 -17.88 -12.41
CA ASP A 275 -13.31 -18.37 -13.76
C ASP A 275 -12.70 -17.52 -14.89
N MET A 276 -12.17 -16.33 -14.60
CA MET A 276 -11.57 -15.47 -15.63
C MET A 276 -10.17 -15.96 -16.05
N PRO A 277 -9.86 -16.02 -17.36
CA PRO A 277 -8.51 -16.36 -17.79
C PRO A 277 -7.47 -15.27 -17.43
N PRO A 278 -6.16 -15.61 -17.35
CA PRO A 278 -5.12 -14.59 -17.33
C PRO A 278 -5.15 -13.77 -18.62
N SER A 279 -4.73 -12.50 -18.52
CA SER A 279 -4.51 -11.62 -19.67
C SER A 279 -3.19 -10.88 -19.51
N VAL A 280 -2.60 -10.42 -20.60
CA VAL A 280 -1.35 -9.66 -20.57
C VAL A 280 -1.66 -8.22 -20.19
N VAL A 281 -1.05 -7.75 -19.09
CA VAL A 281 -1.15 -6.37 -18.61
C VAL A 281 -0.10 -5.51 -19.28
N SER A 282 1.15 -5.96 -19.31
CA SER A 282 2.24 -5.25 -19.97
C SER A 282 3.37 -6.18 -20.41
N VAL A 283 4.12 -5.74 -21.42
CA VAL A 283 5.37 -6.36 -21.85
C VAL A 283 6.40 -5.24 -21.94
N VAL A 284 7.41 -5.28 -21.07
CA VAL A 284 8.41 -4.22 -20.96
C VAL A 284 9.81 -4.81 -21.10
N GLN A 285 10.69 -4.09 -21.78
CA GLN A 285 12.10 -4.44 -21.83
C GLN A 285 12.72 -4.24 -20.44
N ALA A 286 13.34 -5.29 -19.89
CA ALA A 286 14.10 -5.20 -18.64
C ALA A 286 15.55 -4.80 -18.90
N ASN A 287 16.14 -5.31 -19.98
CA ASN A 287 17.47 -4.95 -20.46
C ASN A 287 17.63 -5.39 -21.93
N THR A 288 18.84 -5.32 -22.48
CA THR A 288 19.14 -5.66 -23.89
C THR A 288 18.94 -7.14 -24.25
N ALA A 289 18.66 -8.02 -23.29
CA ALA A 289 18.44 -9.46 -23.52
C ALA A 289 17.35 -10.03 -22.61
N SER A 290 16.47 -9.19 -22.05
CA SER A 290 15.39 -9.66 -21.20
C SER A 290 14.18 -8.74 -21.23
N LEU A 291 13.02 -9.32 -21.00
CA LEU A 291 11.74 -8.62 -20.91
C LEU A 291 10.94 -9.14 -19.72
N ILE A 292 10.20 -8.25 -19.08
CA ILE A 292 9.22 -8.58 -18.05
C ILE A 292 7.84 -8.59 -18.70
N ILE A 293 7.10 -9.67 -18.47
CA ILE A 293 5.68 -9.76 -18.81
C ILE A 293 4.89 -9.73 -17.51
N ASP A 294 3.94 -8.81 -17.45
CA ASP A 294 2.97 -8.70 -16.38
C ASP A 294 1.63 -9.28 -16.83
N PHE A 295 1.01 -10.08 -15.98
CA PHE A 295 -0.28 -10.71 -16.25
C PHE A 295 -1.32 -10.27 -15.22
N SER A 296 -2.59 -10.28 -15.60
CA SER A 296 -3.68 -9.86 -14.73
C SER A 296 -3.97 -10.84 -13.59
N ARG A 297 -3.24 -11.97 -13.53
CA ARG A 297 -3.52 -13.13 -12.67
C ARG A 297 -2.27 -13.92 -12.35
N TYR A 298 -2.34 -14.67 -11.25
CA TYR A 298 -1.35 -15.68 -10.90
C TYR A 298 -1.36 -16.82 -11.90
N LEU A 299 -0.18 -17.19 -12.38
CA LEU A 299 -0.01 -18.20 -13.42
C LEU A 299 0.19 -19.61 -12.84
N ASP A 300 -0.24 -20.61 -13.58
CA ASP A 300 0.17 -21.99 -13.36
C ASP A 300 1.69 -22.12 -13.56
N SER A 301 2.38 -22.66 -12.57
CA SER A 301 3.84 -22.73 -12.57
C SER A 301 4.40 -23.56 -13.72
N THR A 302 3.67 -24.61 -14.11
CA THR A 302 4.10 -25.51 -15.18
C THR A 302 4.01 -24.78 -16.52
N ALA A 303 2.87 -24.17 -16.82
CA ALA A 303 2.68 -23.41 -18.04
C ALA A 303 3.61 -22.17 -18.11
N ALA A 304 3.80 -21.47 -16.99
CA ALA A 304 4.68 -20.30 -16.88
C ALA A 304 6.16 -20.63 -17.18
N ALA A 305 6.63 -21.83 -16.81
CA ALA A 305 8.02 -22.23 -17.01
C ALA A 305 8.34 -22.79 -18.41
N MET A 306 7.33 -23.01 -19.27
CA MET A 306 7.52 -23.61 -20.59
C MET A 306 7.97 -22.59 -21.63
N LYS A 307 9.25 -22.62 -22.02
CA LYS A 307 9.82 -21.75 -23.07
C LYS A 307 9.07 -21.81 -24.39
N THR A 308 8.52 -22.97 -24.73
CA THR A 308 7.75 -23.17 -25.97
C THR A 308 6.44 -22.39 -25.99
N ASN A 309 5.95 -21.90 -24.85
CA ASN A 309 4.75 -21.06 -24.76
C ASN A 309 5.00 -19.61 -25.19
N PHE A 310 6.26 -19.22 -25.40
CA PHE A 310 6.65 -17.88 -25.79
C PHE A 310 7.46 -17.93 -27.08
N VAL A 311 7.06 -17.19 -28.10
CA VAL A 311 7.79 -17.08 -29.36
C VAL A 311 7.90 -15.60 -29.73
N LEU A 312 9.12 -15.09 -29.78
CA LEU A 312 9.42 -13.75 -30.24
C LEU A 312 9.74 -13.75 -31.74
N ASP A 313 9.33 -12.68 -32.42
CA ASP A 313 9.74 -12.40 -33.80
C ASP A 313 11.19 -11.87 -33.88
N GLY A 314 11.59 -11.33 -35.03
CA GLY A 314 12.94 -10.78 -35.22
C GLY A 314 14.05 -11.83 -35.15
N ASN A 315 13.77 -13.09 -35.50
CA ASN A 315 14.67 -14.24 -35.40
C ASN A 315 15.14 -14.59 -33.98
N ILE A 316 14.44 -14.12 -32.94
CA ILE A 316 14.73 -14.47 -31.55
C ILE A 316 14.19 -15.88 -31.23
N GLY A 317 12.95 -16.17 -31.64
CA GLY A 317 12.31 -17.46 -31.37
C GLY A 317 11.94 -17.63 -29.90
N ASN A 318 12.15 -18.83 -29.35
CA ASN A 318 11.84 -19.11 -27.95
C ASN A 318 12.86 -18.44 -27.00
N PRO A 319 12.43 -17.99 -25.81
CA PRO A 319 13.35 -17.45 -24.81
C PRO A 319 14.38 -18.50 -24.38
N THR A 320 15.59 -18.03 -24.08
CA THR A 320 16.70 -18.85 -23.57
C THR A 320 16.54 -19.18 -22.09
N GLY A 321 15.81 -18.35 -21.34
CA GLY A 321 15.54 -18.51 -19.91
C GLY A 321 14.19 -17.93 -19.51
N ILE A 322 13.62 -18.45 -18.42
CA ILE A 322 12.40 -17.92 -17.80
C ILE A 322 12.59 -17.93 -16.29
N GLN A 323 12.32 -16.81 -15.65
CA GLN A 323 12.10 -16.71 -14.21
C GLN A 323 10.63 -16.37 -13.95
N TRP A 324 9.94 -17.25 -13.24
CA TRP A 324 8.57 -17.01 -12.76
C TRP A 324 8.60 -16.45 -11.33
N GLY A 325 7.80 -15.41 -11.06
CA GLY A 325 7.79 -14.78 -9.74
C GLY A 325 8.80 -13.64 -9.63
N VAL A 326 8.66 -12.59 -10.44
CA VAL A 326 9.53 -11.41 -10.36
C VAL A 326 9.18 -10.62 -9.11
N ASN A 327 10.15 -10.36 -8.23
CA ASN A 327 9.92 -9.70 -6.93
C ASN A 327 8.81 -10.37 -6.09
N ASN A 328 8.76 -11.70 -6.12
CA ASN A 328 7.73 -12.55 -5.49
C ASN A 328 6.32 -12.40 -6.08
N ASP A 329 6.16 -11.66 -7.18
CA ASP A 329 4.89 -11.55 -7.89
C ASP A 329 4.77 -12.64 -8.96
N VAL A 330 3.94 -13.64 -8.68
CA VAL A 330 3.74 -14.82 -9.55
C VAL A 330 2.75 -14.58 -10.70
N SER A 331 2.25 -13.35 -10.84
CA SER A 331 1.69 -12.87 -12.08
C SER A 331 2.76 -12.42 -13.08
N LYS A 332 4.02 -12.25 -12.66
CA LYS A 332 5.11 -11.72 -13.50
C LYS A 332 6.10 -12.79 -13.95
N LEU A 333 6.57 -12.65 -15.18
CA LEU A 333 7.64 -13.44 -15.80
C LEU A 333 8.78 -12.55 -16.25
N LEU A 334 10.02 -12.95 -16.00
CA LEU A 334 11.20 -12.41 -16.67
C LEU A 334 11.67 -13.44 -17.71
N LEU A 335 11.56 -13.09 -18.99
CA LEU A 335 12.08 -13.90 -20.08
C LEU A 335 13.48 -13.41 -20.47
N THR A 336 14.43 -14.33 -20.62
CA THR A 336 15.75 -14.07 -21.19
C THR A 336 15.74 -14.44 -22.68
N THR A 337 16.29 -13.58 -23.53
CA THR A 337 16.37 -13.76 -24.99
C THR A 337 17.82 -13.77 -25.46
N SER A 338 18.07 -13.96 -26.76
CA SER A 338 19.42 -13.87 -27.34
C SER A 338 19.92 -12.42 -27.39
N SER A 339 19.10 -11.50 -27.91
CA SER A 339 19.31 -10.05 -27.89
C SER A 339 18.03 -9.33 -28.30
N LEU A 340 17.88 -8.08 -27.87
CA LEU A 340 16.83 -7.16 -28.26
C LEU A 340 17.50 -5.90 -28.81
N ALA A 341 17.35 -5.66 -30.12
CA ALA A 341 17.87 -4.47 -30.76
C ALA A 341 17.14 -3.24 -30.24
N ALA A 342 17.87 -2.14 -30.04
CA ALA A 342 17.32 -0.90 -29.50
C ALA A 342 16.35 -0.22 -30.49
N GLY A 343 15.35 0.48 -29.96
CA GLY A 343 14.37 1.25 -30.72
C GLY A 343 13.47 0.42 -31.63
N THR A 344 13.52 -0.90 -31.51
CA THR A 344 12.88 -1.87 -32.40
C THR A 344 11.57 -2.33 -31.78
N THR A 345 10.53 -2.43 -32.62
CA THR A 345 9.26 -3.03 -32.22
C THR A 345 9.33 -4.52 -32.48
N TYR A 346 9.04 -5.31 -31.44
CA TYR A 346 8.93 -6.77 -31.50
C TYR A 346 7.50 -7.19 -31.20
N THR A 347 7.16 -8.40 -31.59
CA THR A 347 5.96 -9.11 -31.16
C THR A 347 6.34 -10.38 -30.40
N ILE A 348 5.57 -10.68 -29.37
CA ILE A 348 5.64 -11.94 -28.64
C ILE A 348 4.32 -12.68 -28.75
N GLN A 349 4.38 -13.91 -29.25
CA GLN A 349 3.27 -14.86 -29.20
C GLN A 349 3.30 -15.57 -27.85
N ILE A 350 2.18 -15.57 -27.14
CA ILE A 350 1.99 -16.22 -25.85
C ILE A 350 0.86 -17.22 -25.99
N LYS A 351 1.14 -18.49 -25.69
CA LYS A 351 0.19 -19.60 -25.89
C LYS A 351 0.15 -20.56 -24.72
N ASN A 352 -0.95 -21.30 -24.59
CA ASN A 352 -1.14 -22.38 -23.61
C ASN A 352 -0.88 -21.98 -22.15
N LEU A 353 -0.93 -20.69 -21.81
CA LEU A 353 -0.84 -20.26 -20.42
C LEU A 353 -2.16 -20.47 -19.71
N LYS A 354 -2.06 -20.67 -18.40
CA LYS A 354 -3.19 -20.90 -17.52
C LYS A 354 -2.97 -20.12 -16.24
N SER A 355 -4.06 -19.70 -15.60
CA SER A 355 -4.01 -19.22 -14.23
C SER A 355 -3.65 -20.35 -13.28
N ILE A 356 -3.27 -20.02 -12.05
CA ILE A 356 -2.88 -20.98 -11.01
C ILE A 356 -3.99 -21.99 -10.65
N ASN A 357 -5.25 -21.66 -10.96
CA ASN A 357 -6.40 -22.54 -10.80
C ASN A 357 -6.84 -23.23 -12.10
N GLY A 358 -6.01 -23.17 -13.15
CA GLY A 358 -6.16 -23.97 -14.37
C GLY A 358 -7.01 -23.35 -15.49
N VAL A 359 -7.46 -22.10 -15.35
CA VAL A 359 -8.22 -21.42 -16.42
C VAL A 359 -7.25 -20.98 -17.52
N ALA A 360 -7.47 -21.50 -18.73
CA ALA A 360 -6.59 -21.21 -19.87
C ALA A 360 -6.87 -19.82 -20.46
N MET A 361 -5.82 -19.07 -20.76
CA MET A 361 -5.95 -17.87 -21.59
C MET A 361 -6.05 -18.22 -23.07
N SER A 362 -6.67 -17.33 -23.83
CA SER A 362 -6.57 -17.35 -25.28
C SER A 362 -5.13 -17.04 -25.71
N ASP A 363 -4.64 -17.77 -26.69
CA ASP A 363 -3.38 -17.46 -27.35
C ASP A 363 -3.43 -16.01 -27.85
N THR A 364 -2.39 -15.24 -27.57
CA THR A 364 -2.34 -13.81 -27.85
C THR A 364 -1.00 -13.40 -28.45
N VAL A 365 -1.00 -12.27 -29.15
CA VAL A 365 0.19 -11.65 -29.71
C VAL A 365 0.25 -10.22 -29.19
N VAL A 366 1.34 -9.87 -28.51
CA VAL A 366 1.52 -8.54 -27.91
C VAL A 366 2.73 -7.88 -28.57
N ALA A 367 2.56 -6.63 -29.00
CA ALA A 367 3.66 -5.81 -29.49
C ALA A 367 4.29 -5.03 -28.34
N PHE A 368 5.61 -4.91 -28.34
CA PHE A 368 6.35 -4.05 -27.43
C PHE A 368 7.50 -3.36 -28.16
N LYS A 369 7.90 -2.19 -27.67
CA LYS A 369 8.99 -1.41 -28.26
C LYS A 369 10.16 -1.36 -27.29
N THR A 370 11.35 -1.66 -27.78
CA THR A 370 12.58 -1.52 -27.01
C THR A 370 13.01 -0.06 -26.95
N ALA A 371 13.70 0.31 -25.88
CA ALA A 371 14.26 1.65 -25.72
C ALA A 371 15.25 1.93 -26.87
N GLY A 372 15.22 3.14 -27.44
CA GLY A 372 16.14 3.55 -28.50
C GLY A 372 17.60 3.63 -28.04
N THR A 373 18.55 3.56 -28.97
CA THR A 373 19.94 3.94 -28.68
C THR A 373 20.03 5.45 -28.55
N THR A 374 19.72 5.98 -27.38
CA THR A 374 20.32 7.24 -26.95
C THR A 374 21.71 6.91 -26.41
N ALA A 375 22.74 7.61 -26.87
CA ALA A 375 24.10 7.45 -26.37
C ALA A 375 24.13 7.56 -24.84
N VAL A 376 24.88 6.66 -24.21
CA VAL A 376 24.82 6.26 -22.79
C VAL A 376 25.22 7.39 -21.83
N ASP A 377 24.44 7.59 -20.77
CA ASP A 377 24.96 7.49 -19.39
C ASP A 377 23.85 7.01 -18.42
N GLU A 378 24.28 6.31 -17.38
CA GLU A 378 23.58 5.25 -16.63
C GLU A 378 22.15 5.52 -16.11
N SER A 379 21.31 4.46 -16.22
CA SER A 379 20.05 4.19 -15.53
C SER A 379 18.77 4.92 -16.01
N ASP A 380 17.94 4.21 -16.78
CA ASP A 380 16.48 4.44 -16.81
C ASP A 380 15.85 3.96 -15.47
N LYS A 381 16.30 4.57 -14.37
CA LYS A 381 15.41 4.78 -13.23
C LYS A 381 14.41 5.82 -13.71
N ILE A 382 13.11 5.55 -13.54
CA ILE A 382 12.08 6.59 -13.67
C ILE A 382 12.54 7.77 -12.80
N LEU A 383 12.99 8.85 -13.44
CA LEU A 383 13.52 9.98 -12.69
C LEU A 383 12.36 10.63 -11.93
N PRO A 384 12.52 10.88 -10.62
CA PRO A 384 11.52 11.57 -9.84
C PRO A 384 11.19 12.91 -10.50
N ALA A 385 9.90 13.19 -10.68
CA ALA A 385 9.45 14.44 -11.30
C ALA A 385 9.90 15.69 -10.51
N SER A 386 10.31 15.53 -9.23
CA SER A 386 10.83 16.59 -8.38
C SER A 386 11.82 16.08 -7.32
N THR A 387 12.65 17.00 -6.83
CA THR A 387 13.53 16.77 -5.67
C THR A 387 12.71 16.89 -4.38
N ALA A 388 12.69 15.85 -3.55
CA ALA A 388 11.89 15.81 -2.32
C ALA A 388 12.67 15.19 -1.15
N LEU A 389 12.36 15.63 0.07
CA LEU A 389 12.92 15.09 1.30
C LEU A 389 11.82 14.39 2.11
N GLY A 390 11.96 13.07 2.28
CA GLY A 390 11.07 12.23 3.05
C GLY A 390 11.20 12.46 4.56
N GLN A 391 10.15 12.10 5.29
CA GLN A 391 10.20 12.03 6.73
C GLN A 391 11.09 10.85 7.15
N ASN A 392 11.97 11.05 8.14
CA ASN A 392 12.81 9.98 8.66
C ASN A 392 11.92 8.89 9.30
N TYR A 393 12.27 7.61 9.15
CA TYR A 393 11.53 6.50 9.73
C TYR A 393 12.49 5.47 10.38
N PRO A 394 12.25 5.06 11.64
CA PRO A 394 11.20 5.54 12.55
C PRO A 394 11.40 7.01 12.98
N ASN A 395 10.33 7.68 13.40
CA ASN A 395 10.35 8.99 14.07
C ASN A 395 9.18 9.08 15.07
N PRO A 396 9.41 9.17 16.40
CA PRO A 396 10.72 9.26 17.06
C PRO A 396 11.57 7.98 16.92
N PHE A 397 12.88 8.08 17.11
CA PHE A 397 13.79 6.93 16.99
C PHE A 397 14.85 6.84 18.09
N ASN A 398 15.35 5.61 18.29
CA ASN A 398 16.48 5.28 19.15
C ASN A 398 17.06 3.89 18.75
N PRO A 399 18.35 3.74 18.41
CA PRO A 399 19.34 4.77 18.10
C PRO A 399 19.38 5.16 16.61
N THR A 400 18.67 4.43 15.74
CA THR A 400 18.78 4.58 14.28
C THR A 400 17.46 4.93 13.60
N THR A 401 17.56 5.68 12.50
CA THR A 401 16.46 6.02 11.58
C THR A 401 16.96 5.99 10.14
N GLU A 402 16.06 5.88 9.17
CA GLU A 402 16.36 6.01 7.75
C GLU A 402 15.76 7.30 7.20
N ILE A 403 16.53 8.05 6.41
CA ILE A 403 16.09 9.26 5.73
C ILE A 403 16.11 8.99 4.23
N ARG A 404 14.94 9.08 3.58
CA ARG A 404 14.80 8.94 2.12
C ARG A 404 14.67 10.30 1.46
N PHE A 405 15.24 10.46 0.27
CA PHE A 405 15.06 11.64 -0.55
C PHE A 405 15.14 11.30 -2.04
N THR A 406 14.49 12.12 -2.86
CA THR A 406 14.55 12.02 -4.31
C THR A 406 15.32 13.19 -4.88
N LEU A 407 16.12 12.96 -5.92
CA LEU A 407 16.81 13.99 -6.69
C LEU A 407 16.27 13.98 -8.13
N GLN A 408 15.76 15.11 -8.60
CA GLN A 408 15.29 15.26 -9.98
C GLN A 408 16.44 15.26 -10.99
N GLY A 409 17.62 15.72 -10.59
CA GLY A 409 18.83 15.78 -11.42
C GLY A 409 20.06 15.42 -10.60
N SER A 410 21.10 14.89 -11.26
CA SER A 410 22.38 14.59 -10.64
C SER A 410 23.10 15.89 -10.27
N GLY A 411 23.79 15.89 -9.14
CA GLY A 411 24.50 17.07 -8.67
C GLY A 411 25.07 16.92 -7.26
N PHE A 412 25.85 17.92 -6.85
CA PHE A 412 26.37 17.98 -5.48
C PHE A 412 25.20 18.12 -4.49
N THR A 413 25.14 17.20 -3.53
CA THR A 413 24.04 17.05 -2.59
C THR A 413 24.59 17.02 -1.16
N SER A 414 23.97 17.77 -0.26
CA SER A 414 24.27 17.70 1.17
C SER A 414 23.03 17.41 1.99
N LEU A 415 23.11 16.44 2.89
CA LEU A 415 22.10 16.12 3.89
C LEU A 415 22.75 16.21 5.28
N LYS A 416 22.29 17.18 6.08
CA LYS A 416 22.90 17.53 7.37
C LYS A 416 21.86 17.61 8.47
N VAL A 417 22.23 17.25 9.69
CA VAL A 417 21.40 17.31 10.90
C VAL A 417 21.89 18.46 11.78
N PHE A 418 20.94 19.21 12.33
CA PHE A 418 21.15 20.38 13.16
C PHE A 418 20.34 20.28 14.44
N ASP A 419 20.87 20.78 15.55
CA ASP A 419 20.08 20.97 16.76
C ASP A 419 19.12 22.18 16.65
N VAL A 420 18.30 22.39 17.68
CA VAL A 420 17.34 23.51 17.74
C VAL A 420 17.98 24.90 17.72
N LEU A 421 19.30 25.00 17.98
CA LEU A 421 20.06 26.24 17.89
C LEU A 421 20.69 26.43 16.50
N GLY A 422 20.44 25.50 15.57
CA GLY A 422 20.98 25.53 14.22
C GLY A 422 22.44 25.08 14.12
N ARG A 423 23.01 24.47 15.17
CA ARG A 423 24.38 23.93 15.12
C ARG A 423 24.35 22.59 14.38
N GLU A 424 25.24 22.42 13.41
CA GLU A 424 25.41 21.14 12.71
C GLU A 424 25.93 20.08 13.68
N VAL A 425 25.18 19.00 13.84
CA VAL A 425 25.50 17.88 14.74
C VAL A 425 25.83 16.59 13.99
N ALA A 426 25.44 16.46 12.72
CA ALA A 426 25.89 15.38 11.84
C ALA A 426 25.83 15.81 10.36
N THR A 427 26.73 15.26 9.54
CA THR A 427 26.66 15.31 8.08
C THR A 427 26.48 13.88 7.58
N LEU A 428 25.37 13.61 6.89
CA LEU A 428 24.99 12.27 6.43
C LEU A 428 25.32 12.05 4.95
N VAL A 429 25.20 13.12 4.14
CA VAL A 429 25.60 13.15 2.73
C VAL A 429 26.28 14.49 2.48
N ASN A 430 27.39 14.49 1.75
CA ASN A 430 28.07 15.72 1.31
C ASN A 430 28.98 15.44 0.10
N GLU A 431 28.37 15.02 -1.00
CA GLU A 431 29.07 14.53 -2.19
C GLU A 431 28.21 14.66 -3.44
N TYR A 432 28.77 14.32 -4.61
CA TYR A 432 28.00 14.25 -5.85
C TYR A 432 27.08 13.03 -5.84
N GLN A 433 25.79 13.25 -6.10
CA GLN A 433 24.77 12.19 -6.13
C GLN A 433 24.10 12.16 -7.50
N GLN A 434 23.74 10.97 -7.97
CA GLN A 434 22.99 10.80 -9.21
C GLN A 434 21.51 11.15 -9.03
N ALA A 435 20.79 11.48 -10.10
CA ALA A 435 19.34 11.62 -10.08
C ALA A 435 18.67 10.28 -9.67
N GLY A 436 17.51 10.35 -9.01
CA GLY A 436 16.79 9.17 -8.55
C GLY A 436 16.48 9.18 -7.05
N GLU A 437 16.04 8.03 -6.54
CA GLU A 437 15.78 7.82 -5.11
C GLU A 437 17.06 7.43 -4.36
N HIS A 438 17.17 7.98 -3.15
CA HIS A 438 18.27 7.78 -2.23
C HIS A 438 17.75 7.49 -0.83
N GLN A 439 18.50 6.69 -0.08
CA GLN A 439 18.25 6.44 1.34
C GLN A 439 19.56 6.51 2.11
N VAL A 440 19.54 7.13 3.29
CA VAL A 440 20.67 7.18 4.20
C VAL A 440 20.22 6.73 5.58
N GLN A 441 21.02 5.88 6.21
CA GLN A 441 20.80 5.52 7.61
C GLN A 441 21.46 6.57 8.51
N PHE A 442 20.73 7.02 9.51
CA PHE A 442 21.23 7.94 10.54
C PHE A 442 21.23 7.23 11.90
N ASP A 443 22.41 7.06 12.47
CA ASP A 443 22.63 6.57 13.83
C ASP A 443 23.02 7.74 14.75
N ILE A 444 22.37 7.90 15.89
CA ILE A 444 22.73 8.95 16.85
C ILE A 444 24.18 8.88 17.33
N HIS A 445 24.82 7.71 17.31
CA HIS A 445 26.23 7.56 17.69
C HIS A 445 27.19 8.21 16.68
N SER A 446 26.70 8.56 15.48
CA SER A 446 27.47 9.32 14.48
C SER A 446 27.48 10.84 14.75
N MET A 447 26.69 11.33 15.71
CA MET A 447 26.58 12.74 16.03
C MET A 447 27.81 13.27 16.76
N ARG A 448 28.15 14.53 16.50
CA ARG A 448 29.17 15.28 17.24
C ARG A 448 28.57 15.83 18.53
N GLY A 449 29.23 15.57 19.65
CA GLY A 449 28.83 16.08 20.97
C GLY A 449 27.85 15.17 21.71
N THR A 450 27.26 15.69 22.79
CA THR A 450 26.31 14.92 23.61
C THR A 450 24.95 14.86 22.94
N VAL A 451 24.48 13.64 22.65
CA VAL A 451 23.11 13.40 22.16
C VAL A 451 22.12 13.47 23.31
N SER A 452 21.16 14.39 23.22
CA SER A 452 19.98 14.49 24.09
C SER A 452 18.71 14.08 23.36
N SER A 453 17.76 13.49 24.09
CA SER A 453 16.39 13.30 23.59
C SER A 453 15.79 14.67 23.23
N GLY A 454 15.09 14.76 22.11
CA GLY A 454 14.53 16.03 21.65
C GLY A 454 14.37 16.13 20.14
N VAL A 455 13.93 17.31 19.69
CA VAL A 455 13.73 17.62 18.26
C VAL A 455 15.03 18.12 17.65
N TYR A 456 15.34 17.62 16.45
CA TYR A 456 16.41 18.11 15.59
C TYR A 456 15.85 18.40 14.21
N VAL A 457 16.58 19.17 13.42
CA VAL A 457 16.23 19.50 12.03
C VAL A 457 17.23 18.80 11.13
N TYR A 458 16.78 18.18 10.05
CA TYR A 458 17.67 17.76 8.97
C TYR A 458 17.30 18.47 7.68
N ARG A 459 18.33 18.85 6.92
CA ARG A 459 18.19 19.66 5.71
C ARG A 459 18.89 18.99 4.54
N LEU A 460 18.17 18.86 3.44
CA LEU A 460 18.68 18.48 2.12
C LEU A 460 18.91 19.75 1.28
N ALA A 461 20.11 19.87 0.73
CA ALA A 461 20.44 20.86 -0.29
C ALA A 461 20.93 20.13 -1.55
N ALA A 462 20.26 20.38 -2.69
CA ALA A 462 20.61 19.81 -3.99
C ALA A 462 20.24 20.81 -5.10
N GLY A 463 21.23 21.28 -5.86
CA GLY A 463 21.03 22.36 -6.83
C GLY A 463 20.48 23.64 -6.17
N ASN A 464 19.36 24.16 -6.69
CA ASN A 464 18.67 25.33 -6.12
C ASN A 464 17.66 24.98 -5.01
N THR A 465 17.49 23.69 -4.69
CA THR A 465 16.47 23.19 -3.78
C THR A 465 17.04 23.02 -2.38
N ASN A 466 16.39 23.63 -1.38
CA ASN A 466 16.71 23.48 0.04
C ASN A 466 15.44 23.08 0.79
N ILE A 467 15.39 21.85 1.31
CA ILE A 467 14.23 21.29 2.02
C ILE A 467 14.67 20.86 3.42
N ALA A 468 13.86 21.17 4.43
CA ALA A 468 14.13 20.77 5.80
C ALA A 468 12.93 20.02 6.41
N LYS A 469 13.23 19.08 7.31
CA LYS A 469 12.26 18.30 8.08
C LYS A 469 12.75 18.16 9.52
N HIS A 470 11.85 17.82 10.43
CA HIS A 470 12.16 17.60 11.84
C HIS A 470 12.27 16.11 12.13
N LEU A 471 13.20 15.73 12.98
CA LEU A 471 13.27 14.39 13.57
C LEU A 471 13.24 14.49 15.10
N MET A 472 12.84 13.42 15.78
CA MET A 472 12.78 13.32 17.23
C MET A 472 13.62 12.13 17.69
N ILE A 473 14.60 12.41 18.54
CA ILE A 473 15.45 11.39 19.17
C ILE A 473 14.84 11.03 20.53
N LEU A 474 14.69 9.74 20.80
CA LEU A 474 14.44 9.19 22.13
C LEU A 474 15.73 8.56 22.66
N LYS A 475 15.95 8.62 23.97
CA LYS A 475 17.08 7.97 24.63
C LYS A 475 16.57 7.08 25.75
#